data_AF-A0A640TMJ1-F1
#
_entry.id   AF-A0A640TMJ1-F1
#
_cell.length_a   1.000
_cell.length_b   1.000
_cell.length_c   1.000
_cell.angle_alpha   90.00
_cell.angle_beta   90.00
_cell.angle_gamma   90.00
#
_symmetry.space_group_name_H-M   'P 1'
#
loop_
_entity.id
_entity.type
_entity.pdbx_description
1 polymer ?
#
loop_
_entity_poly.entity_id
_entity_poly.type
_entity_poly.pdbx_seq_one_letter_code
_entity_poly.pdbx_strand_id
1 'polypeptide(L)'
;MDGYGGTAPREDGALLTIGAFARASRLSPKALRLYDELGLLPPAHVDPHSGYRHYAPAQLERARLVAWLRRLGMPLARIREVCELAPAAAAVAVAAYWAQVEADTAARRDLAAFLVDQLERKNTAMTTPRTPLTMRCAALTDQGLIRPLHQDAAHAGPRLLAVADGYGPDGGPAATAAIEALKDLEEQDLASADLLGVLEEAARRAHRAAPAGGAATGSTTGSTLTALLRSGAQLALLHIGDSRAYVLRDSGLFQITHDHSLVQSLIDEGRLTPEEAASHPQRTQLLRSLDASTEFAPDLQLLEARPGERYLLCTDGLTGVLPAEAIQQVLTAADGPDQAVRELIRLAREAGAPDNVGCAVGEVTGA
;
A
#
# COMPACT_ATOMS: atom_id res chain seq x y z
N MET A 1 -36.07 -69.53 9.22
CA MET A 1 -36.31 -68.92 7.90
C MET A 1 -37.30 -67.79 8.10
N ASP A 2 -37.00 -66.86 9.01
CA ASP A 2 -36.08 -65.72 8.82
C ASP A 2 -36.71 -64.75 7.83
N GLY A 3 -37.00 -63.49 8.13
CA GLY A 3 -36.66 -62.63 9.25
C GLY A 3 -36.93 -61.21 8.78
N TYR A 4 -37.42 -60.37 9.68
CA TYR A 4 -37.62 -58.93 9.52
C TYR A 4 -36.43 -58.23 8.82
N GLY A 5 -36.74 -57.30 7.93
CA GLY A 5 -35.72 -56.45 7.29
C GLY A 5 -36.36 -55.27 6.56
N GLY A 6 -36.97 -54.36 7.31
CA GLY A 6 -37.31 -53.03 6.79
C GLY A 6 -36.04 -52.30 6.35
N THR A 7 -35.98 -51.91 5.09
CA THR A 7 -35.05 -50.89 4.61
C THR A 7 -35.85 -49.62 4.34
N ALA A 8 -35.46 -48.58 5.07
CA ALA A 8 -36.06 -47.26 5.10
C ALA A 8 -36.29 -46.67 3.70
N PRO A 9 -37.31 -45.81 3.51
CA PRO A 9 -37.41 -45.03 2.29
C PRO A 9 -36.16 -44.14 2.17
N ARG A 10 -35.48 -44.24 1.03
CA ARG A 10 -34.40 -43.33 0.63
C ARG A 10 -34.91 -41.89 0.69
N GLU A 11 -34.09 -40.99 1.25
CA GLU A 11 -34.34 -39.54 1.29
C GLU A 11 -34.34 -38.94 -0.13
N ASP A 12 -35.43 -39.13 -0.88
CA ASP A 12 -35.67 -38.39 -2.12
C ASP A 12 -36.15 -36.98 -1.75
N GLY A 13 -35.20 -36.10 -1.46
CA GLY A 13 -35.44 -34.68 -1.23
C GLY A 13 -35.91 -34.01 -2.53
N ALA A 14 -37.22 -33.98 -2.76
CA ALA A 14 -37.84 -33.37 -3.94
C ALA A 14 -37.23 -31.99 -4.26
N LEU A 15 -36.82 -31.80 -5.52
CA LEU A 15 -36.22 -30.55 -5.96
C LEU A 15 -37.17 -29.37 -5.71
N LEU A 16 -36.65 -28.31 -5.12
CA LEU A 16 -37.38 -27.10 -4.78
C LEU A 16 -37.43 -26.17 -6.00
N THR A 17 -38.62 -25.65 -6.29
CA THR A 17 -38.77 -24.54 -7.24
C THR A 17 -37.97 -23.33 -6.76
N ILE A 18 -37.51 -22.47 -7.68
CA ILE A 18 -36.81 -21.22 -7.34
C ILE A 18 -37.55 -20.37 -6.29
N GLY A 19 -38.90 -20.33 -6.33
CA GLY A 19 -39.71 -19.63 -5.34
C GLY A 19 -39.75 -20.30 -3.96
N ALA A 20 -39.81 -21.63 -3.91
CA ALA A 20 -39.72 -22.38 -2.64
C ALA A 20 -38.32 -22.26 -2.03
N PHE A 21 -37.28 -22.39 -2.85
CA PHE A 21 -35.89 -22.27 -2.43
C PHE A 21 -35.54 -20.85 -1.96
N ALA A 22 -36.02 -19.82 -2.66
CA ALA A 22 -35.90 -18.41 -2.26
C ALA A 22 -36.44 -18.17 -0.84
N ARG A 23 -37.65 -18.66 -0.55
CA ARG A 23 -38.25 -18.54 0.80
C ARG A 23 -37.43 -19.28 1.86
N ALA A 24 -36.96 -20.48 1.56
CA ALA A 24 -36.19 -21.31 2.50
C ALA A 24 -34.78 -20.75 2.79
N SER A 25 -34.14 -20.13 1.80
CA SER A 25 -32.82 -19.50 1.90
C SER A 25 -32.86 -18.02 2.33
N ARG A 26 -34.04 -17.40 2.35
CA ARG A 26 -34.26 -15.95 2.51
C ARG A 26 -33.54 -15.10 1.44
N LEU A 27 -33.28 -15.69 0.27
CA LEU A 27 -32.76 -14.98 -0.90
C LEU A 27 -33.90 -14.61 -1.84
N SER A 28 -33.73 -13.55 -2.63
CA SER A 28 -34.71 -13.24 -3.68
C SER A 28 -34.52 -14.18 -4.88
N PRO A 29 -35.59 -14.51 -5.64
CA PRO A 29 -35.46 -15.24 -6.90
C PRO A 29 -34.53 -14.54 -7.90
N LYS A 30 -34.46 -13.20 -7.86
CA LYS A 30 -33.52 -12.42 -8.67
C LYS A 30 -32.07 -12.69 -8.27
N ALA A 31 -31.78 -12.76 -6.97
CA ALA A 31 -30.44 -13.10 -6.47
C ALA A 31 -30.05 -14.54 -6.87
N LEU A 32 -30.98 -15.49 -6.80
CA LEU A 32 -30.71 -16.88 -7.21
C LEU A 32 -30.37 -17.02 -8.70
N ARG A 33 -31.01 -16.23 -9.57
CA ARG A 33 -30.66 -16.17 -11.01
C ARG A 33 -29.27 -15.55 -11.23
N LEU A 34 -28.96 -14.47 -10.52
CA LEU A 34 -27.64 -13.85 -10.57
C LEU A 34 -26.55 -14.82 -10.09
N TYR A 35 -26.80 -15.58 -9.03
CA TYR A 35 -25.83 -16.54 -8.49
C TYR A 35 -25.64 -17.75 -9.39
N ASP A 36 -26.67 -18.14 -10.15
CA ASP A 36 -26.55 -19.14 -11.22
C ASP A 36 -25.63 -18.63 -12.34
N GLU A 37 -25.90 -17.43 -12.87
CA GLU A 37 -25.10 -16.79 -13.93
C GLU A 37 -23.62 -16.64 -13.55
N LEU A 38 -23.34 -16.35 -12.28
CA LEU A 38 -21.99 -16.21 -11.75
C LEU A 38 -21.36 -17.54 -11.29
N GLY A 39 -22.04 -18.67 -11.47
CA GLY A 39 -21.59 -19.99 -11.01
C GLY A 39 -21.48 -20.14 -9.48
N LEU A 40 -21.99 -19.17 -8.73
CA LEU A 40 -21.92 -19.12 -7.27
C LEU A 40 -22.93 -20.08 -6.60
N LEU A 41 -24.10 -20.24 -7.20
CA LEU A 41 -25.12 -21.19 -6.74
C LEU A 41 -25.93 -21.71 -7.95
N PRO A 42 -25.33 -22.59 -8.78
CA PRO A 42 -26.00 -23.14 -9.94
C PRO A 42 -27.19 -24.01 -9.51
N PRO A 43 -28.33 -23.99 -10.24
CA PRO A 43 -29.46 -24.87 -9.97
C PRO A 43 -29.07 -26.33 -10.20
N ALA A 44 -29.64 -27.23 -9.41
CA ALA A 44 -29.46 -28.67 -9.60
C ALA A 44 -30.05 -29.16 -10.93
N HIS A 45 -31.11 -28.49 -11.40
CA HIS A 45 -31.72 -28.77 -12.70
C HIS A 45 -32.36 -27.50 -13.29
N VAL A 46 -32.24 -27.35 -14.60
CA VAL A 46 -32.97 -26.35 -15.39
C VAL A 46 -33.85 -27.10 -16.38
N ASP A 47 -35.16 -26.86 -16.33
CA ASP A 47 -36.11 -27.44 -17.27
C ASP A 47 -35.76 -26.97 -18.71
N PRO A 48 -35.50 -27.90 -19.64
CA PRO A 48 -35.05 -27.56 -21.00
C PRO A 48 -36.12 -26.89 -21.87
N HIS A 49 -37.40 -26.99 -21.52
CA HIS A 49 -38.52 -26.38 -22.26
C HIS A 49 -38.97 -25.06 -21.66
N SER A 50 -39.07 -24.99 -20.33
CA SER A 50 -39.59 -23.80 -19.63
C SER A 50 -38.50 -22.87 -19.09
N GLY A 51 -37.24 -23.33 -19.04
CA GLY A 51 -36.13 -22.60 -18.41
C GLY A 51 -36.27 -22.48 -16.89
N TYR A 52 -37.17 -23.24 -16.28
CA TYR A 52 -37.47 -23.14 -14.86
C TYR A 52 -36.37 -23.80 -14.02
N ARG A 53 -35.95 -23.11 -12.95
CA ARG A 53 -34.82 -23.52 -12.11
C ARG A 53 -35.29 -24.30 -10.89
N HIS A 54 -34.64 -25.42 -10.66
CA HIS A 54 -34.89 -26.35 -9.57
C HIS A 54 -33.61 -26.54 -8.75
N TYR A 55 -33.73 -26.43 -7.43
CA TYR A 55 -32.61 -26.50 -6.48
C TYR A 55 -32.78 -27.68 -5.54
N ALA A 56 -31.69 -28.36 -5.20
CA ALA A 56 -31.72 -29.42 -4.22
C ALA A 56 -31.77 -28.85 -2.79
N PRO A 57 -32.48 -29.48 -1.82
CA PRO A 57 -32.48 -29.06 -0.43
C PRO A 57 -31.07 -28.93 0.19
N ALA A 58 -30.12 -29.78 -0.22
CA ALA A 58 -28.72 -29.71 0.21
C ALA A 58 -28.02 -28.38 -0.15
N GLN A 59 -28.49 -27.67 -1.18
CA GLN A 59 -27.93 -26.37 -1.57
C GLN A 59 -28.31 -25.23 -0.60
N LEU A 60 -29.22 -25.48 0.35
CA LEU A 60 -29.64 -24.47 1.32
C LEU A 60 -28.51 -24.01 2.25
N GLU A 61 -27.58 -24.89 2.60
CA GLU A 61 -26.42 -24.52 3.44
C GLU A 61 -25.52 -23.52 2.72
N ARG A 62 -25.17 -23.82 1.46
CA ARG A 62 -24.42 -22.91 0.60
C ARG A 62 -25.17 -21.60 0.39
N ALA A 63 -26.48 -21.64 0.16
CA ALA A 63 -27.29 -20.43 0.00
C ALA A 63 -27.31 -19.53 1.26
N ARG A 64 -27.36 -20.12 2.46
CA ARG A 64 -27.27 -19.38 3.73
C ARG A 64 -25.89 -18.78 3.93
N LEU A 65 -24.83 -19.53 3.62
CA LEU A 65 -23.46 -19.03 3.67
C LEU A 65 -23.29 -17.81 2.76
N VAL A 66 -23.71 -17.92 1.49
CA VAL A 66 -23.71 -16.80 0.54
C VAL A 66 -24.47 -15.59 1.09
N ALA A 67 -25.65 -15.81 1.68
CA ALA A 67 -26.44 -14.72 2.28
C ALA A 67 -25.72 -14.03 3.44
N TRP A 68 -25.05 -14.77 4.33
CA TRP A 68 -24.28 -14.21 5.43
C TRP A 68 -23.05 -13.46 4.97
N LEU A 69 -22.28 -14.03 4.03
CA LEU A 69 -21.09 -13.37 3.47
C LEU A 69 -21.46 -12.08 2.72
N ARG A 70 -22.59 -12.09 1.99
CA ARG A 70 -23.14 -10.87 1.38
C ARG A 70 -23.51 -9.80 2.40
N ARG A 71 -24.05 -10.20 3.55
CA ARG A 71 -24.41 -9.27 4.64
C ARG A 71 -23.17 -8.67 5.30
N LEU A 72 -22.04 -9.37 5.29
CA LEU A 72 -20.73 -8.84 5.70
C LEU A 72 -20.13 -7.86 4.68
N GLY A 73 -20.77 -7.65 3.52
CA GLY A 73 -20.26 -6.78 2.46
C GLY A 73 -19.30 -7.46 1.48
N MET A 74 -19.09 -8.79 1.61
CA MET A 74 -18.12 -9.51 0.78
C MET A 74 -18.51 -9.47 -0.73
N PRO A 75 -17.55 -9.17 -1.63
CA PRO A 75 -17.78 -9.22 -3.08
C PRO A 75 -18.13 -10.62 -3.57
N LEU A 76 -18.99 -10.72 -4.59
CA LEU A 76 -19.50 -12.01 -5.09
C LEU A 76 -18.39 -12.94 -5.60
N ALA A 77 -17.32 -12.41 -6.18
CA ALA A 77 -16.17 -13.19 -6.62
C ALA A 77 -15.48 -13.88 -5.43
N ARG A 78 -15.18 -13.13 -4.36
CA ARG A 78 -14.59 -13.65 -3.12
C ARG A 78 -15.50 -14.66 -2.42
N ILE A 79 -16.81 -14.42 -2.41
CA ILE A 79 -17.78 -15.38 -1.86
C ILE A 79 -17.70 -16.72 -2.60
N ARG A 80 -17.49 -16.69 -3.93
CA ARG A 80 -17.36 -17.92 -4.72
C ARG A 80 -16.16 -18.75 -4.27
N GLU A 81 -14.99 -18.12 -4.12
CA GLU A 81 -13.78 -18.77 -3.62
C GLU A 81 -14.03 -19.40 -2.24
N VAL A 82 -14.62 -18.64 -1.30
CA VAL A 82 -14.94 -19.14 0.05
C VAL A 82 -15.87 -20.35 -0.01
N CYS A 83 -16.83 -20.38 -0.94
CA CYS A 83 -17.76 -21.51 -1.10
C CYS A 83 -17.10 -22.75 -1.72
N GLU A 84 -15.93 -22.63 -2.35
CA GLU A 84 -15.16 -23.73 -2.94
C GLU A 84 -14.13 -24.32 -1.94
N LEU A 85 -13.87 -23.64 -0.82
CA LEU A 85 -12.93 -24.07 0.21
C LEU A 85 -13.53 -25.08 1.22
N ALA A 86 -12.66 -25.90 1.81
CA ALA A 86 -13.01 -26.71 2.97
C ALA A 86 -13.35 -25.82 4.19
N PRO A 87 -14.22 -26.26 5.14
CA PRO A 87 -14.74 -25.40 6.21
C PRO A 87 -13.68 -24.66 7.04
N ALA A 88 -12.55 -25.30 7.37
CA ALA A 88 -11.47 -24.66 8.11
C ALA A 88 -10.78 -23.55 7.28
N ALA A 89 -10.50 -23.80 6.00
CA ALA A 89 -9.91 -22.80 5.11
C ALA A 89 -10.87 -21.66 4.80
N ALA A 90 -12.17 -21.97 4.64
CA ALA A 90 -13.22 -20.95 4.48
C ALA A 90 -13.31 -20.03 5.70
N ALA A 91 -13.23 -20.58 6.92
CA ALA A 91 -13.22 -19.77 8.15
C ALA A 91 -12.03 -18.81 8.21
N VAL A 92 -10.83 -19.29 7.85
CA VAL A 92 -9.62 -18.44 7.74
C VAL A 92 -9.81 -17.34 6.70
N ALA A 93 -10.34 -17.66 5.52
CA ALA A 93 -10.57 -16.69 4.46
C ALA A 93 -11.59 -15.59 4.86
N VAL A 94 -12.63 -15.96 5.63
CA VAL A 94 -13.61 -15.00 6.16
C VAL A 94 -12.99 -14.10 7.22
N ALA A 95 -12.19 -14.67 8.14
CA ALA A 95 -11.49 -13.89 9.17
C ALA A 95 -10.49 -12.92 8.53
N ALA A 96 -9.73 -13.36 7.53
CA ALA A 96 -8.80 -12.52 6.78
C ALA A 96 -9.53 -11.37 6.06
N TYR A 97 -10.67 -11.65 5.42
CA TYR A 97 -11.49 -10.60 4.80
C TYR A 97 -11.97 -9.57 5.83
N TRP A 98 -12.44 -10.02 7.01
CA TRP A 98 -12.91 -9.08 8.03
C TRP A 98 -11.78 -8.23 8.62
N ALA A 99 -10.63 -8.84 8.89
CA ALA A 99 -9.43 -8.12 9.31
C ALA A 99 -9.03 -7.05 8.28
N GLN A 100 -9.15 -7.36 6.98
CA GLN A 100 -8.91 -6.39 5.91
C GLN A 100 -9.94 -5.25 5.93
N VAL A 101 -11.23 -5.56 6.07
CA VAL A 101 -12.28 -4.52 6.16
C VAL A 101 -12.03 -3.59 7.35
N GLU A 102 -11.61 -4.13 8.49
CA GLU A 102 -11.22 -3.34 9.67
C GLU A 102 -9.99 -2.48 9.38
N ALA A 103 -8.95 -3.02 8.75
CA ALA A 103 -7.76 -2.28 8.34
C ALA A 103 -8.09 -1.16 7.35
N ASP A 104 -8.85 -1.44 6.29
CA ASP A 104 -9.31 -0.45 5.30
C ASP A 104 -10.16 0.65 5.95
N THR A 105 -10.97 0.29 6.94
CA THR A 105 -11.81 1.24 7.67
C THR A 105 -10.96 2.10 8.60
N ALA A 106 -9.97 1.51 9.27
CA ALA A 106 -8.99 2.24 10.08
C ALA A 106 -8.21 3.22 9.20
N ALA A 107 -7.63 2.77 8.09
CA ALA A 107 -6.92 3.62 7.14
C ALA A 107 -7.79 4.78 6.61
N ARG A 108 -9.05 4.52 6.25
CA ARG A 108 -10.00 5.57 5.82
C ARG A 108 -10.36 6.54 6.95
N ARG A 109 -10.54 6.05 8.17
CA ARG A 109 -10.80 6.89 9.35
C ARG A 109 -9.61 7.78 9.64
N ASP A 110 -8.42 7.22 9.57
CA ASP A 110 -7.18 7.93 9.80
C ASP A 110 -7.04 9.01 8.70
N LEU A 111 -7.30 8.68 7.42
CA LEU A 111 -7.28 9.66 6.31
C LEU A 111 -8.30 10.77 6.54
N ALA A 112 -9.51 10.44 6.98
CA ALA A 112 -10.53 11.42 7.31
C ALA A 112 -10.05 12.35 8.43
N ALA A 113 -9.43 11.81 9.49
CA ALA A 113 -8.86 12.59 10.57
C ALA A 113 -7.72 13.50 10.08
N PHE A 114 -6.83 12.99 9.21
CA PHE A 114 -5.79 13.76 8.57
C PHE A 114 -6.37 14.90 7.73
N LEU A 115 -7.40 14.65 6.91
CA LEU A 115 -8.04 15.65 6.06
C LEU A 115 -8.73 16.73 6.89
N VAL A 116 -9.44 16.35 7.96
CA VAL A 116 -10.05 17.31 8.89
C VAL A 116 -8.98 18.20 9.50
N ASP A 117 -7.92 17.61 10.07
CA ASP A 117 -6.81 18.36 10.63
C ASP A 117 -6.19 19.29 9.57
N GLN A 118 -5.88 18.79 8.36
CA GLN A 118 -5.37 19.57 7.22
C GLN A 118 -6.24 20.78 6.86
N LEU A 119 -7.56 20.60 6.77
CA LEU A 119 -8.50 21.67 6.42
C LEU A 119 -8.63 22.70 7.55
N GLU A 120 -8.62 22.28 8.81
CA GLU A 120 -8.57 23.18 9.95
C GLU A 120 -7.27 24.01 9.98
N ARG A 121 -6.14 23.43 9.52
CA ARG A 121 -4.86 24.17 9.42
C ARG A 121 -4.95 25.34 8.44
N LYS A 122 -5.53 25.11 7.24
CA LYS A 122 -5.66 26.16 6.21
C LYS A 122 -6.44 27.37 6.71
N ASN A 123 -7.42 27.17 7.59
CA ASN A 123 -8.19 28.26 8.20
C ASN A 123 -7.41 29.01 9.29
N THR A 124 -6.49 28.34 10.00
CA THR A 124 -5.79 28.89 11.18
C THR A 124 -4.47 29.60 10.81
N ALA A 125 -3.82 29.18 9.72
CA ALA A 125 -2.56 29.75 9.23
C ALA A 125 -2.64 31.27 8.93
N MET A 126 -3.84 31.83 8.76
CA MET A 126 -4.05 33.25 8.47
C MET A 126 -3.80 34.21 9.66
N THR A 127 -3.58 33.72 10.90
CA THR A 127 -3.65 34.59 12.10
C THR A 127 -2.53 34.43 13.15
N THR A 128 -1.54 33.56 12.98
CA THR A 128 -0.60 33.23 14.09
C THR A 128 0.88 33.49 13.73
N PRO A 129 1.67 34.17 14.57
CA PRO A 129 3.12 34.28 14.37
C PRO A 129 3.78 32.90 14.47
N ARG A 130 4.60 32.55 13.48
CA ARG A 130 5.25 31.23 13.36
C ARG A 130 6.50 31.17 14.23
N THR A 131 6.46 30.38 15.30
CA THR A 131 7.65 29.96 16.06
C THR A 131 8.65 29.30 15.11
N PRO A 132 9.97 29.60 15.22
CA PRO A 132 10.97 28.91 14.43
C PRO A 132 10.87 27.40 14.68
N LEU A 133 10.96 26.60 13.61
CA LEU A 133 10.97 25.15 13.69
C LEU A 133 12.37 24.64 13.38
N THR A 134 12.78 23.61 14.11
CA THR A 134 13.98 22.83 13.79
C THR A 134 13.60 21.39 13.49
N MET A 135 14.52 20.65 12.87
CA MET A 135 14.31 19.26 12.52
C MET A 135 15.49 18.44 13.03
N ARG A 136 15.22 17.54 13.97
CA ARG A 136 16.17 16.48 14.34
C ARG A 136 16.04 15.39 13.30
N CYS A 137 17.14 14.83 12.84
CA CYS A 137 17.09 13.90 11.72
C CYS A 137 18.15 12.81 11.84
N ALA A 138 17.85 11.63 11.29
CA ALA A 138 18.80 10.54 11.13
C ALA A 138 18.46 9.75 9.86
N ALA A 139 19.47 9.19 9.21
CA ALA A 139 19.30 8.27 8.10
C ALA A 139 20.16 7.04 8.31
N LEU A 140 19.69 5.90 7.81
CA LEU A 140 20.43 4.64 7.84
C LEU A 140 20.11 3.83 6.59
N THR A 141 21.14 3.16 6.07
CA THR A 141 21.00 2.19 4.98
C THR A 141 21.62 0.85 5.39
N ASP A 142 21.06 -0.25 4.89
CA ASP A 142 21.54 -1.63 5.09
C ASP A 142 21.44 -2.38 3.75
N GLN A 143 22.45 -3.18 3.43
CA GLN A 143 22.44 -3.98 2.20
C GLN A 143 21.35 -5.07 2.21
N GLY A 144 20.79 -5.41 3.36
CA GLY A 144 19.91 -6.56 3.52
C GLY A 144 20.71 -7.87 3.58
N LEU A 145 19.98 -8.99 3.50
CA LEU A 145 20.55 -10.33 3.68
C LEU A 145 20.73 -11.12 2.37
N ILE A 146 20.05 -10.71 1.30
CA ILE A 146 19.96 -11.49 0.05
C ILE A 146 20.65 -10.81 -1.14
N ARG A 147 20.59 -9.48 -1.24
CA ARG A 147 21.16 -8.75 -2.38
C ARG A 147 22.70 -8.79 -2.36
N PRO A 148 23.35 -9.00 -3.52
CA PRO A 148 24.81 -9.02 -3.61
C PRO A 148 25.44 -7.64 -3.57
N LEU A 149 24.66 -6.60 -3.90
CA LEU A 149 25.10 -5.21 -4.00
C LEU A 149 24.17 -4.34 -3.16
N HIS A 150 24.73 -3.24 -2.64
CA HIS A 150 23.98 -2.19 -1.97
C HIS A 150 23.75 -1.05 -2.96
N GLN A 151 22.50 -0.78 -3.28
CA GLN A 151 22.09 0.17 -4.30
C GLN A 151 21.20 1.29 -3.75
N ASP A 152 20.88 1.25 -2.45
CA ASP A 152 20.16 2.31 -1.75
C ASP A 152 21.09 3.44 -1.29
N ALA A 153 20.55 4.66 -1.30
CA ALA A 153 21.17 5.83 -0.70
C ALA A 153 20.15 6.60 0.14
N ALA A 154 20.59 7.13 1.29
CA ALA A 154 19.74 7.95 2.15
C ALA A 154 20.53 9.15 2.70
N HIS A 155 19.82 10.25 2.94
CA HIS A 155 20.35 11.47 3.53
C HIS A 155 19.38 12.05 4.55
N ALA A 156 19.94 12.58 5.63
CA ALA A 156 19.20 13.29 6.65
C ALA A 156 20.04 14.46 7.15
N GLY A 157 19.51 15.67 6.95
CA GLY A 157 20.03 16.90 7.50
C GLY A 157 18.89 17.82 7.99
N PRO A 158 19.24 18.97 8.60
CA PRO A 158 18.29 19.87 9.24
C PRO A 158 17.29 20.54 8.27
N ARG A 159 17.54 20.45 6.95
CA ARG A 159 16.63 20.94 5.91
C ARG A 159 16.18 19.84 4.95
N LEU A 160 16.99 18.84 4.68
CA LEU A 160 16.78 17.87 3.63
C LEU A 160 16.74 16.44 4.21
N LEU A 161 15.64 15.75 3.95
CA LEU A 161 15.57 14.29 4.02
C LEU A 161 15.47 13.76 2.61
N ALA A 162 16.18 12.69 2.28
CA ALA A 162 16.05 12.05 0.98
C ALA A 162 16.39 10.56 1.05
N VAL A 163 15.71 9.77 0.22
CA VAL A 163 16.03 8.37 -0.05
C VAL A 163 15.97 8.13 -1.56
N ALA A 164 16.82 7.22 -2.03
CA ALA A 164 16.90 6.79 -3.41
C ALA A 164 17.21 5.30 -3.43
N ASP A 165 16.46 4.55 -4.24
CA ASP A 165 16.63 3.12 -4.49
C ASP A 165 17.15 2.96 -5.91
N GLY A 166 18.32 2.36 -6.05
CA GLY A 166 19.01 2.19 -7.32
C GLY A 166 18.77 0.82 -7.94
N TYR A 167 18.45 0.78 -9.24
CA TYR A 167 18.30 -0.47 -9.99
C TYR A 167 19.18 -0.54 -11.23
N GLY A 168 19.38 -1.76 -11.72
CA GLY A 168 20.28 -2.06 -12.83
C GLY A 168 21.75 -2.16 -12.40
N PRO A 169 22.67 -2.42 -13.35
CA PRO A 169 24.09 -2.65 -13.05
C PRO A 169 24.76 -1.51 -12.28
N ASP A 170 24.41 -0.26 -12.59
CA ASP A 170 24.97 0.93 -11.94
C ASP A 170 23.93 1.64 -11.04
N GLY A 171 22.98 0.88 -10.46
CA GLY A 171 21.92 1.45 -9.64
C GLY A 171 22.44 2.14 -8.37
N GLY A 172 23.43 1.57 -7.67
CA GLY A 172 24.01 2.21 -6.48
C GLY A 172 24.68 3.56 -6.78
N PRO A 173 25.54 3.66 -7.81
CA PRO A 173 26.01 4.94 -8.33
C PRO A 173 24.87 5.91 -8.71
N ALA A 174 23.79 5.43 -9.33
CA ALA A 174 22.65 6.27 -9.70
C ALA A 174 21.91 6.84 -8.48
N ALA A 175 21.60 6.01 -7.47
CA ALA A 175 20.97 6.44 -6.22
C ALA A 175 21.85 7.43 -5.45
N THR A 176 23.15 7.16 -5.38
CA THR A 176 24.12 8.07 -4.76
C THR A 176 24.12 9.43 -5.47
N ALA A 177 24.22 9.43 -6.80
CA ALA A 177 24.21 10.67 -7.58
C ALA A 177 22.91 11.46 -7.40
N ALA A 178 21.77 10.78 -7.28
CA ALA A 178 20.48 11.42 -7.02
C ALA A 178 20.46 12.16 -5.68
N ILE A 179 20.99 11.53 -4.62
CA ILE A 179 21.10 12.15 -3.30
C ILE A 179 22.13 13.30 -3.30
N GLU A 180 23.31 13.11 -3.90
CA GLU A 180 24.35 14.14 -3.95
C GLU A 180 23.86 15.41 -4.66
N ALA A 181 23.07 15.28 -5.73
CA ALA A 181 22.51 16.43 -6.45
C ALA A 181 21.58 17.32 -5.61
N LEU A 182 21.03 16.78 -4.51
CA LEU A 182 20.17 17.52 -3.58
C LEU A 182 20.96 18.15 -2.42
N LYS A 183 22.17 17.68 -2.10
CA LYS A 183 22.88 18.12 -0.88
C LYS A 183 23.21 19.60 -0.85
N ASP A 184 23.44 20.22 -2.01
CA ASP A 184 23.65 21.68 -2.11
C ASP A 184 22.49 22.48 -1.47
N LEU A 185 21.29 21.90 -1.37
CA LEU A 185 20.11 22.56 -0.81
C LEU A 185 20.18 22.71 0.73
N GLU A 186 21.03 21.96 1.43
CA GLU A 186 21.24 22.11 2.88
C GLU A 186 21.88 23.45 3.23
N GLU A 187 22.76 23.94 2.36
CA GLU A 187 23.55 25.15 2.59
C GLU A 187 22.91 26.41 2.01
N GLN A 188 21.86 26.26 1.18
CA GLN A 188 21.19 27.38 0.53
C GLN A 188 20.28 28.16 1.49
N ASP A 189 20.25 29.48 1.28
CA ASP A 189 19.23 30.34 1.92
C ASP A 189 17.91 30.24 1.15
N LEU A 190 16.98 29.48 1.71
CA LEU A 190 15.68 29.20 1.13
C LEU A 190 14.55 30.05 1.75
N ALA A 191 14.87 31.13 2.48
CA ALA A 191 13.87 31.91 3.22
C ALA A 191 12.80 32.57 2.31
N SER A 192 13.12 32.81 1.04
CA SER A 192 12.19 33.40 0.05
C SER A 192 12.18 32.64 -1.28
N ALA A 193 12.73 31.43 -1.30
CA ALA A 193 12.83 30.63 -2.52
C ALA A 193 11.49 29.96 -2.84
N ASP A 194 11.24 29.75 -4.14
CA ASP A 194 10.26 28.76 -4.58
C ASP A 194 10.81 27.36 -4.27
N LEU A 195 10.40 26.80 -3.13
CA LEU A 195 10.90 25.52 -2.65
C LEU A 195 10.67 24.38 -3.65
N LEU A 196 9.50 24.37 -4.32
CA LEU A 196 9.18 23.32 -5.29
C LEU A 196 10.07 23.46 -6.52
N GLY A 197 10.22 24.67 -7.06
CA GLY A 197 11.09 24.91 -8.21
C GLY A 197 12.56 24.59 -7.93
N VAL A 198 13.07 24.95 -6.75
CA VAL A 198 14.45 24.65 -6.34
C VAL A 198 14.68 23.14 -6.20
N LEU A 199 13.74 22.43 -5.56
CA LEU A 199 13.83 20.98 -5.38
C LEU A 199 13.69 20.23 -6.71
N GLU A 200 12.76 20.66 -7.57
CA GLU A 200 12.56 20.08 -8.90
C GLU A 200 13.80 20.26 -9.78
N GLU A 201 14.41 21.44 -9.82
CA GLU A 201 15.61 21.64 -10.65
C GLU A 201 16.80 20.81 -10.12
N ALA A 202 16.93 20.64 -8.81
CA ALA A 202 17.94 19.76 -8.24
C ALA A 202 17.71 18.29 -8.63
N ALA A 203 16.48 17.79 -8.57
CA ALA A 203 16.13 16.45 -9.06
C ALA A 203 16.26 16.32 -10.59
N ARG A 204 16.01 17.39 -11.34
CA ARG A 204 16.20 17.41 -12.80
C ARG A 204 17.68 17.35 -13.17
N ARG A 205 18.57 17.98 -12.38
CA ARG A 205 20.02 17.79 -12.48
C ARG A 205 20.40 16.33 -12.24
N ALA A 206 19.84 15.69 -11.21
CA ALA A 206 20.03 14.26 -10.96
C ALA A 206 19.57 13.40 -12.14
N HIS A 207 18.36 13.63 -12.67
CA HIS A 207 17.83 12.91 -13.83
C HIS A 207 18.75 13.02 -15.05
N ARG A 208 19.24 14.23 -15.36
CA ARG A 208 20.18 14.46 -16.48
C ARG A 208 21.54 13.79 -16.27
N ALA A 209 21.94 13.61 -15.01
CA ALA A 209 23.19 12.94 -14.64
C ALA A 209 23.04 11.42 -14.48
N ALA A 210 21.82 10.88 -14.56
CA ALA A 210 21.56 9.46 -14.44
C ALA A 210 22.32 8.70 -15.54
N PRO A 211 22.95 7.55 -15.23
CA PRO A 211 23.67 6.78 -16.22
C PRO A 211 22.73 6.39 -17.37
N ALA A 212 23.09 6.77 -18.60
CA ALA A 212 22.44 6.20 -19.77
C ALA A 212 22.86 4.73 -19.84
N GLY A 213 21.95 3.82 -19.47
CA GLY A 213 22.21 2.38 -19.46
C GLY A 213 22.93 1.93 -20.74
N GLY A 214 23.99 1.13 -20.59
CA GLY A 214 24.84 0.75 -21.71
C GLY A 214 24.03 0.08 -22.83
N ALA A 215 24.04 0.68 -24.03
CA ALA A 215 23.39 0.14 -25.23
C ALA A 215 23.85 -1.30 -25.59
N ALA A 216 24.96 -1.77 -25.01
CA ALA A 216 25.52 -3.10 -25.23
C ALA A 216 24.85 -4.24 -24.43
N THR A 217 24.14 -3.94 -23.33
CA THR A 217 23.53 -4.98 -22.45
C THR A 217 22.00 -4.98 -22.46
N GLY A 218 21.37 -3.92 -22.99
CA GLY A 218 19.91 -3.78 -23.00
C GLY A 218 19.28 -3.62 -21.61
N SER A 219 20.08 -3.40 -20.56
CA SER A 219 19.61 -3.23 -19.19
C SER A 219 19.50 -1.74 -18.85
N THR A 220 18.31 -1.33 -18.41
CA THR A 220 18.05 0.01 -17.90
C THR A 220 18.69 0.17 -16.52
N THR A 221 19.40 1.29 -16.32
CA THR A 221 19.91 1.71 -15.01
C THR A 221 19.17 2.98 -14.62
N GLY A 222 18.81 3.08 -13.34
CA GLY A 222 18.20 4.27 -12.80
C GLY A 222 18.07 4.22 -11.30
N SER A 223 17.34 5.19 -10.77
CA SER A 223 17.00 5.21 -9.35
C SER A 223 15.65 5.84 -9.11
N THR A 224 15.01 5.51 -7.99
CA THR A 224 13.92 6.31 -7.43
C THR A 224 14.49 7.57 -6.77
N LEU A 225 13.64 8.54 -6.47
CA LEU A 225 13.99 9.65 -5.59
C LEU A 225 12.77 10.13 -4.83
N THR A 226 12.86 10.11 -3.50
CA THR A 226 11.89 10.75 -2.62
C THR A 226 12.62 11.69 -1.69
N ALA A 227 12.19 12.96 -1.61
CA ALA A 227 12.86 13.99 -0.85
C ALA A 227 11.88 14.96 -0.18
N LEU A 228 12.22 15.41 1.03
CA LEU A 228 11.56 16.48 1.76
C LEU A 228 12.56 17.61 2.03
N LEU A 229 12.26 18.81 1.52
CA LEU A 229 13.05 20.02 1.72
C LEU A 229 12.32 21.04 2.59
N ARG A 230 12.96 21.51 3.65
CA ARG A 230 12.38 22.43 4.64
C ARG A 230 12.89 23.86 4.51
N SER A 231 11.96 24.81 4.57
CA SER A 231 12.24 26.21 4.90
C SER A 231 11.23 26.76 5.90
N GLY A 232 11.70 27.08 7.11
CA GLY A 232 10.82 27.39 8.24
C GLY A 232 9.88 26.22 8.54
N ALA A 233 8.57 26.46 8.48
CA ALA A 233 7.55 25.42 8.61
C ALA A 233 6.98 24.92 7.26
N GLN A 234 7.50 25.39 6.12
CA GLN A 234 7.14 24.80 4.82
C GLN A 234 8.03 23.60 4.51
N LEU A 235 7.43 22.57 3.94
CA LEU A 235 8.10 21.38 3.41
C LEU A 235 7.72 21.20 1.95
N ALA A 236 8.69 21.10 1.05
CA ALA A 236 8.49 20.66 -0.32
C ALA A 236 8.80 19.16 -0.41
N LEU A 237 7.81 18.37 -0.83
CA LEU A 237 7.93 16.96 -1.16
C LEU A 237 8.17 16.81 -2.66
N LEU A 238 9.17 16.01 -3.02
CA LEU A 238 9.38 15.49 -4.37
C LEU A 238 9.40 13.98 -4.32
N HIS A 239 8.70 13.34 -5.25
CA HIS A 239 8.63 11.88 -5.33
C HIS A 239 8.63 11.38 -6.77
N ILE A 240 9.49 10.40 -7.05
CA ILE A 240 9.49 9.62 -8.29
C ILE A 240 9.97 8.18 -8.03
N GLY A 241 9.10 7.20 -8.26
CA GLY A 241 9.39 5.78 -8.03
C GLY A 241 8.38 5.16 -7.06
N ASP A 242 8.78 4.13 -6.33
CA ASP A 242 7.94 3.41 -5.35
C ASP A 242 8.52 3.44 -3.93
N SER A 243 9.60 4.19 -3.70
CA SER A 243 9.99 4.61 -2.35
C SER A 243 8.88 5.46 -1.73
N ARG A 244 8.74 5.45 -0.41
CA ARG A 244 7.59 6.05 0.27
C ARG A 244 7.98 7.10 1.27
N ALA A 245 7.16 8.13 1.39
CA ALA A 245 7.21 9.06 2.50
C ALA A 245 5.95 8.96 3.35
N TYR A 246 6.13 9.05 4.66
CA TYR A 246 5.08 9.02 5.66
C TYR A 246 5.19 10.22 6.60
N VAL A 247 4.06 10.63 7.18
CA VAL A 247 4.00 11.53 8.33
C VAL A 247 3.23 10.85 9.47
N LEU A 248 3.84 10.83 10.65
CA LEU A 248 3.22 10.43 11.90
C LEU A 248 2.63 11.64 12.61
N ARG A 249 1.37 11.53 12.99
CA ARG A 249 0.60 12.48 13.81
C ARG A 249 -0.13 11.73 14.92
N ASP A 250 -0.75 12.48 15.83
CA ASP A 250 -1.65 11.92 16.84
C ASP A 250 -2.77 11.05 16.23
N SER A 251 -3.18 11.35 15.00
CA SER A 251 -4.21 10.60 14.26
C SER A 251 -3.70 9.33 13.56
N GLY A 252 -2.39 9.03 13.62
CA GLY A 252 -1.79 7.84 13.01
C GLY A 252 -0.68 8.14 12.01
N LEU A 253 -0.23 7.08 11.32
CA LEU A 253 0.77 7.14 10.27
C LEU A 253 0.10 7.27 8.89
N PHE A 254 0.53 8.26 8.10
CA PHE A 254 -0.04 8.56 6.80
C PHE A 254 1.02 8.50 5.72
N GLN A 255 0.78 7.71 4.67
CA GLN A 255 1.58 7.79 3.46
C GLN A 255 1.22 9.09 2.71
N ILE A 256 2.23 9.89 2.39
CA ILE A 256 2.08 11.18 1.68
C ILE A 256 2.56 11.10 0.23
N THR A 257 3.11 9.95 -0.19
CA THR A 257 3.49 9.64 -1.58
C THR A 257 2.53 8.62 -2.19
N HIS A 258 2.50 8.55 -3.51
CA HIS A 258 1.73 7.56 -4.25
C HIS A 258 2.68 6.82 -5.21
N ASP A 259 2.80 5.51 -5.08
CA ASP A 259 3.83 4.74 -5.78
C ASP A 259 3.66 4.81 -7.31
N HIS A 260 4.76 5.05 -8.03
CA HIS A 260 4.79 5.06 -9.49
C HIS A 260 5.10 3.67 -10.06
N SER A 261 4.39 2.64 -9.60
CA SER A 261 4.55 1.26 -10.03
C SER A 261 3.37 0.76 -10.85
N LEU A 262 3.58 -0.28 -11.66
CA LEU A 262 2.53 -0.90 -12.47
C LEU A 262 1.38 -1.42 -11.59
N VAL A 263 1.72 -2.06 -10.47
CA VAL A 263 0.71 -2.62 -9.56
C VAL A 263 -0.11 -1.52 -8.89
N GLN A 264 0.50 -0.38 -8.56
CA GLN A 264 -0.25 0.76 -8.03
C GLN A 264 -1.24 1.31 -9.06
N SER A 265 -0.83 1.48 -10.32
CA SER A 265 -1.76 1.90 -11.38
C SER A 265 -2.91 0.91 -11.60
N LEU A 266 -2.65 -0.39 -11.52
CA LEU A 266 -3.69 -1.40 -11.63
C LEU A 266 -4.65 -1.39 -10.42
N ILE A 267 -4.17 -1.05 -9.22
CA ILE A 267 -5.02 -0.80 -8.05
C ILE A 267 -5.89 0.43 -8.29
N ASP A 268 -5.31 1.53 -8.76
CA ASP A 268 -6.03 2.79 -9.02
C ASP A 268 -7.12 2.61 -10.08
N GLU A 269 -6.87 1.77 -11.09
CA GLU A 269 -7.84 1.36 -12.12
C GLU A 269 -8.90 0.36 -11.60
N GLY A 270 -8.78 -0.12 -10.36
CA GLY A 270 -9.67 -1.12 -9.77
C GLY A 270 -9.53 -2.53 -10.37
N ARG A 271 -8.39 -2.79 -11.03
CA ARG A 271 -8.08 -4.06 -11.71
C ARG A 271 -7.31 -5.03 -10.82
N LEU A 272 -6.65 -4.53 -9.79
CA LEU A 272 -6.03 -5.30 -8.73
C LEU A 272 -6.52 -4.80 -7.38
N THR A 273 -6.64 -5.73 -6.45
CA THR A 273 -6.70 -5.42 -5.02
C THR A 273 -5.28 -5.26 -4.45
N PRO A 274 -5.09 -4.53 -3.33
CA PRO A 274 -3.79 -4.44 -2.66
C PRO A 274 -3.17 -5.80 -2.33
N GLU A 275 -3.99 -6.81 -2.00
CA GLU A 275 -3.52 -8.16 -1.70
C GLU A 275 -3.00 -8.88 -2.94
N GLU A 276 -3.69 -8.74 -4.07
CA GLU A 276 -3.27 -9.33 -5.33
C GLU A 276 -1.97 -8.68 -5.83
N ALA A 277 -1.84 -7.37 -5.66
CA ALA A 277 -0.65 -6.61 -6.02
C ALA A 277 0.63 -7.13 -5.34
N ALA A 278 0.57 -7.50 -4.07
CA ALA A 278 1.72 -8.01 -3.31
C ALA A 278 2.31 -9.30 -3.92
N SER A 279 1.48 -10.12 -4.55
CA SER A 279 1.89 -11.38 -5.21
C SER A 279 2.09 -11.24 -6.73
N HIS A 280 1.88 -10.05 -7.29
CA HIS A 280 1.86 -9.87 -8.73
C HIS A 280 3.25 -10.13 -9.35
N PRO A 281 3.34 -10.82 -10.52
CA PRO A 281 4.62 -11.10 -11.17
C PRO A 281 5.44 -9.84 -11.50
N GLN A 282 4.76 -8.73 -11.77
CA GLN A 282 5.34 -7.45 -12.12
C GLN A 282 5.29 -6.43 -10.97
N ARG A 283 5.26 -6.88 -9.71
CA ARG A 283 5.16 -5.99 -8.54
C ARG A 283 6.32 -4.99 -8.40
N THR A 284 7.50 -5.32 -8.95
CA THR A 284 8.70 -4.48 -8.93
C THR A 284 8.84 -3.61 -10.19
N GLN A 285 7.82 -3.56 -11.06
CA GLN A 285 7.90 -2.81 -12.30
C GLN A 285 7.52 -1.34 -12.07
N LEU A 286 8.52 -0.47 -12.16
CA LEU A 286 8.36 0.98 -12.11
C LEU A 286 7.79 1.54 -13.44
N LEU A 287 6.95 2.58 -13.32
CA LEU A 287 6.43 3.37 -14.43
C LEU A 287 7.13 4.74 -14.54
N ARG A 288 7.63 5.28 -13.43
CA ARG A 288 8.40 6.53 -13.40
C ARG A 288 9.61 6.37 -12.47
N SER A 289 10.76 6.87 -12.90
CA SER A 289 12.03 6.79 -12.19
C SER A 289 13.00 7.86 -12.71
N LEU A 290 14.14 8.01 -12.04
CA LEU A 290 15.28 8.76 -12.56
C LEU A 290 16.13 7.84 -13.44
N ASP A 291 15.73 7.70 -14.71
CA ASP A 291 16.58 7.08 -15.73
C ASP A 291 16.50 7.83 -17.07
N ALA A 292 17.44 7.53 -17.97
CA ALA A 292 17.50 8.16 -19.28
C ALA A 292 16.39 7.74 -20.25
N SER A 293 15.57 6.74 -19.90
CA SER A 293 14.55 6.12 -20.76
C SER A 293 13.12 6.55 -20.43
N THR A 294 12.90 7.20 -19.30
CA THR A 294 11.59 7.60 -18.79
C THR A 294 11.42 9.11 -18.85
N GLU A 295 10.17 9.56 -18.93
CA GLU A 295 9.86 10.99 -18.83
C GLU A 295 10.08 11.46 -17.39
N PHE A 296 10.84 12.55 -17.22
CA PHE A 296 11.01 13.21 -15.93
C PHE A 296 9.71 13.94 -15.54
N ALA A 297 8.85 13.24 -14.81
CA ALA A 297 7.60 13.76 -14.28
C ALA A 297 7.46 13.39 -12.80
N PRO A 298 8.21 14.04 -11.88
CA PRO A 298 8.06 13.80 -10.46
C PRO A 298 6.74 14.40 -9.93
N ASP A 299 6.22 13.81 -8.86
CA ASP A 299 5.14 14.40 -8.09
C ASP A 299 5.73 15.43 -7.12
N LEU A 300 5.10 16.61 -7.06
CA LEU A 300 5.54 17.75 -6.26
C LEU A 300 4.39 18.22 -5.35
N GLN A 301 4.67 18.38 -4.06
CA GLN A 301 3.66 18.83 -3.10
C GLN A 301 4.26 19.76 -2.05
N LEU A 302 3.54 20.84 -1.72
CA LEU A 302 3.88 21.69 -0.57
C LEU A 302 3.06 21.27 0.65
N LEU A 303 3.75 21.07 1.77
CA LEU A 303 3.21 20.69 3.07
C LEU A 303 3.59 21.74 4.12
N GLU A 304 2.84 21.78 5.21
CA GLU A 304 3.16 22.61 6.37
C GLU A 304 3.47 21.73 7.59
N ALA A 305 4.71 21.85 8.06
CA ALA A 305 5.25 21.17 9.21
C ALA A 305 4.71 21.75 10.51
N ARG A 306 4.51 20.88 11.51
CA ARG A 306 4.18 21.27 12.88
C ARG A 306 5.11 20.63 13.90
N PRO A 307 5.38 21.29 15.04
CA PRO A 307 6.05 20.64 16.17
C PRO A 307 5.39 19.31 16.53
N GLY A 308 6.20 18.30 16.79
CA GLY A 308 5.75 16.94 17.14
C GLY A 308 5.53 16.02 15.94
N GLU A 309 5.46 16.54 14.71
CA GLU A 309 5.35 15.69 13.53
C GLU A 309 6.66 14.96 13.24
N ARG A 310 6.56 13.66 12.93
CA ARG A 310 7.69 12.83 12.53
C ARG A 310 7.48 12.33 11.11
N TYR A 311 8.43 12.60 10.24
CA TYR A 311 8.45 12.19 8.85
C TYR A 311 9.37 10.99 8.68
N LEU A 312 8.96 10.00 7.90
CA LEU A 312 9.77 8.86 7.48
C LEU A 312 9.82 8.82 5.96
N LEU A 313 11.00 8.79 5.39
CA LEU A 313 11.24 8.40 4.01
C LEU A 313 11.90 7.03 4.01
N CYS A 314 11.46 6.11 3.14
CA CYS A 314 12.05 4.79 3.04
C CYS A 314 11.99 4.20 1.63
N THR A 315 12.94 3.35 1.30
CA THR A 315 12.93 2.52 0.08
C THR A 315 11.97 1.33 0.25
N ASP A 316 11.67 0.66 -0.86
CA ASP A 316 10.68 -0.41 -0.89
C ASP A 316 11.09 -1.60 -0.01
N GLY A 317 12.40 -1.82 0.20
CA GLY A 317 12.92 -2.89 1.04
C GLY A 317 12.54 -2.79 2.52
N LEU A 318 12.14 -1.60 3.00
CA LEU A 318 11.52 -1.46 4.32
C LEU A 318 10.05 -1.91 4.28
N THR A 319 9.26 -1.33 3.37
CA THR A 319 7.80 -1.54 3.31
C THR A 319 7.40 -2.88 2.69
N GLY A 320 8.32 -3.55 2.02
CA GLY A 320 8.15 -4.90 1.48
C GLY A 320 8.21 -5.98 2.56
N VAL A 321 8.75 -5.67 3.75
CA VAL A 321 8.84 -6.62 4.87
C VAL A 321 8.17 -6.14 6.15
N LEU A 322 8.02 -4.83 6.35
CA LEU A 322 7.33 -4.26 7.51
C LEU A 322 5.96 -3.68 7.10
N PRO A 323 4.86 -4.13 7.72
CA PRO A 323 3.56 -3.51 7.51
C PRO A 323 3.49 -2.13 8.18
N ALA A 324 2.56 -1.28 7.71
CA ALA A 324 2.42 0.11 8.17
C ALA A 324 2.21 0.23 9.68
N GLU A 325 1.51 -0.74 10.30
CA GLU A 325 1.26 -0.78 11.73
C GLU A 325 2.56 -0.96 12.53
N ALA A 326 3.48 -1.80 12.04
CA ALA A 326 4.78 -2.01 12.68
C ALA A 326 5.64 -0.74 12.57
N ILE A 327 5.63 -0.09 11.40
CA ILE A 327 6.31 1.19 11.18
C ILE A 327 5.76 2.25 12.14
N GLN A 328 4.44 2.36 12.25
CA GLN A 328 3.79 3.30 13.16
C GLN A 328 4.20 3.06 14.62
N GLN A 329 4.24 1.81 15.08
CA GLN A 329 4.65 1.46 16.43
C GLN A 329 6.08 1.91 16.73
N VAL A 330 7.02 1.65 15.81
CA VAL A 330 8.42 2.08 15.97
C VAL A 330 8.53 3.61 16.01
N LEU A 331 7.88 4.28 15.06
CA LEU A 331 7.90 5.75 14.99
C LEU A 331 7.18 6.40 16.18
N THR A 332 6.26 5.72 16.85
CA THR A 332 5.60 6.22 18.06
C THR A 332 6.46 6.00 19.31
N ALA A 333 7.10 4.83 19.40
CA ALA A 333 7.84 4.41 20.60
C ALA A 333 9.27 5.00 20.69
N ALA A 334 9.87 5.39 19.58
CA ALA A 334 11.24 5.89 19.57
C ALA A 334 11.38 7.31 20.15
N ASP A 335 12.38 7.52 21.02
CA ASP A 335 12.71 8.80 21.66
C ASP A 335 13.27 9.84 20.68
N GLY A 336 13.72 9.39 19.50
CA GLY A 336 14.19 10.27 18.45
C GLY A 336 14.56 9.55 17.15
N PRO A 337 14.96 10.32 16.13
CA PRO A 337 15.24 9.80 14.78
C PRO A 337 16.28 8.68 14.76
N ASP A 338 17.38 8.80 15.50
CA ASP A 338 18.45 7.79 15.53
C ASP A 338 18.00 6.43 16.06
N GLN A 339 17.10 6.42 17.05
CA GLN A 339 16.54 5.18 17.57
C GLN A 339 15.54 4.60 16.57
N ALA A 340 14.71 5.46 15.98
CA ALA A 340 13.71 5.04 14.99
C ALA A 340 14.37 4.34 13.79
N VAL A 341 15.38 4.95 13.14
CA VAL A 341 16.03 4.35 11.97
C VAL A 341 16.73 3.03 12.31
N ARG A 342 17.38 2.94 13.50
CA ARG A 342 18.04 1.71 13.94
C ARG A 342 17.04 0.59 14.19
N GLU A 343 15.92 0.91 14.82
CA GLU A 343 14.87 -0.07 15.11
C GLU A 343 14.14 -0.54 13.85
N LEU A 344 13.86 0.37 12.91
CA LEU A 344 13.30 0.03 11.60
C LEU A 344 14.21 -0.94 10.82
N ILE A 345 15.51 -0.64 10.74
CA ILE A 345 16.48 -1.53 10.07
C ILE A 345 16.60 -2.87 10.81
N ARG A 346 16.62 -2.87 12.15
CA ARG A 346 16.67 -4.11 12.95
C ARG A 346 15.48 -5.01 12.63
N LEU A 347 14.26 -4.47 12.66
CA LEU A 347 13.04 -5.22 12.36
C LEU A 347 13.00 -5.70 10.91
N ALA A 348 13.44 -4.89 9.94
CA ALA A 348 13.52 -5.30 8.55
C ALA A 348 14.46 -6.50 8.35
N ARG A 349 15.63 -6.50 9.02
CA ARG A 349 16.57 -7.63 9.00
C ARG A 349 15.99 -8.87 9.68
N GLU A 350 15.26 -8.72 10.78
CA GLU A 350 14.58 -9.84 11.45
C GLU A 350 13.46 -10.45 10.60
N ALA A 351 12.80 -9.62 9.78
CA ALA A 351 11.85 -10.06 8.78
C ALA A 351 12.51 -10.66 7.51
N GLY A 352 13.85 -10.72 7.48
CA GLY A 352 14.65 -11.39 6.46
C GLY A 352 15.32 -10.48 5.43
N ALA A 353 14.97 -9.18 5.36
CA ALA A 353 15.53 -8.17 4.46
C ALA A 353 15.99 -8.72 3.08
N PRO A 354 15.05 -9.15 2.21
CA PRO A 354 15.36 -9.69 0.90
C PRO A 354 15.90 -8.63 -0.07
N ASP A 355 15.73 -7.35 0.25
CA ASP A 355 16.26 -6.23 -0.51
C ASP A 355 17.16 -5.31 0.33
N ASN A 356 17.81 -4.35 -0.33
CA ASN A 356 18.44 -3.22 0.36
C ASN A 356 17.38 -2.42 1.13
N VAL A 357 17.77 -1.81 2.25
CA VAL A 357 16.84 -1.04 3.08
C VAL A 357 17.46 0.32 3.37
N GLY A 358 16.84 1.38 2.89
CA GLY A 358 17.19 2.76 3.17
C GLY A 358 16.05 3.48 3.87
N CYS A 359 16.36 4.23 4.92
CA CYS A 359 15.38 5.10 5.56
C CYS A 359 15.99 6.38 6.13
N ALA A 360 15.19 7.45 6.15
CA ALA A 360 15.51 8.73 6.77
C ALA A 360 14.31 9.19 7.61
N VAL A 361 14.56 9.54 8.87
CA VAL A 361 13.55 10.05 9.80
C VAL A 361 13.86 11.48 10.16
N GLY A 362 12.87 12.36 10.11
CA GLY A 362 12.95 13.74 10.60
C GLY A 362 11.84 14.04 11.60
N GLU A 363 12.20 14.58 12.75
CA GLU A 363 11.27 15.00 13.80
C GLU A 363 11.29 16.52 13.91
N VAL A 364 10.13 17.13 13.68
CA VAL A 364 9.95 18.56 13.75
C VAL A 364 9.74 18.98 15.20
N THR A 365 10.56 19.91 15.67
CA THR A 365 10.48 20.44 17.03
C THR A 365 10.30 21.96 16.97
N GLY A 366 9.57 22.51 17.95
CA GLY A 366 9.59 23.96 18.18
C GLY A 366 10.98 24.38 18.66
N ALA A 367 11.52 25.46 18.10
CA ALA A 367 12.80 26.02 18.51
C ALA A 367 12.75 26.62 19.92
#